data_AF-A0A392RPQ8-F1
#
_entry.id   AF-A0A392RPQ8-F1
#
_cell.length_a   1.000
_cell.length_b   1.000
_cell.length_c   1.000
_cell.angle_alpha   90.00
_cell.angle_beta   90.00
_cell.angle_gamma   90.00
#
_symmetry.space_group_name_H-M   'P 1'
#
loop_
_entity.id
_entity.type
_entity.pdbx_description
1 polymer ?
#
loop_
_entity_poly.entity_id
_entity_poly.type
_entity_poly.pdbx_seq_one_letter_code
_entity_poly.pdbx_strand_id
1 'polypeptide(L)'
;ISGPADKPMIVVNYKNEEKQLAAEEISSMVLWKMRKTSEAYLGSNVKNAVVTVPAYFNNSQRQATKDAGLIAGLNVMRVINEPTAAALAYGLDKKVNDDVCKVLIFYLGGGTFDVTLLTIENCIFE
;
A
#
# COMPACT_ATOMS: atom_id res chain seq x y z
N ILE A 1 18.16 -0.70 -14.94
CA ILE A 1 19.63 -0.81 -14.74
C ILE A 1 19.93 -1.20 -13.30
N SER A 2 21.11 -1.74 -13.00
CA SER A 2 21.50 -2.04 -11.61
C SER A 2 21.92 -0.76 -10.89
N GLY A 3 21.32 -0.48 -9.75
CA GLY A 3 21.63 0.65 -8.87
C GLY A 3 22.45 0.21 -7.65
N PRO A 4 22.50 1.06 -6.60
CA PRO A 4 23.16 0.70 -5.35
C PRO A 4 22.62 -0.60 -4.77
N ALA A 5 23.52 -1.49 -4.32
CA ALA A 5 23.19 -2.82 -3.80
C ALA A 5 22.35 -3.68 -4.78
N ASP A 6 22.64 -3.57 -6.07
CA ASP A 6 21.94 -4.26 -7.17
C ASP A 6 20.43 -4.01 -7.25
N LYS A 7 19.98 -2.91 -6.63
CA LYS A 7 18.58 -2.52 -6.67
C LYS A 7 18.20 -2.10 -8.10
N PRO A 8 17.08 -2.61 -8.66
CA PRO A 8 16.66 -2.22 -10.00
C PRO A 8 16.22 -0.75 -10.04
N MET A 9 16.80 -0.01 -10.99
CA MET A 9 16.48 1.40 -11.25
C MET A 9 15.81 1.56 -12.62
N ILE A 10 14.83 2.45 -12.68
CA ILE A 10 14.12 2.88 -13.88
C ILE A 10 14.84 4.11 -14.44
N VAL A 11 15.17 4.09 -15.72
CA VAL A 11 15.83 5.21 -16.41
C VAL A 11 14.82 5.94 -17.26
N VAL A 12 14.73 7.25 -17.12
CA VAL A 12 13.86 8.12 -17.92
C VAL A 12 14.65 9.36 -18.38
N ASN A 13 14.30 9.90 -19.53
CA ASN A 13 14.77 11.22 -19.94
C ASN A 13 13.73 12.26 -19.50
N TYR A 14 14.15 13.21 -18.67
CA TYR A 14 13.30 14.29 -18.17
C TYR A 14 14.03 15.62 -18.30
N LYS A 15 13.42 16.57 -19.04
CA LYS A 15 14.00 17.89 -19.33
C LYS A 15 15.39 17.82 -19.98
N ASN A 16 15.58 16.89 -20.91
CA ASN A 16 16.84 16.62 -21.60
C ASN A 16 17.97 16.09 -20.70
N GLU A 17 17.64 15.64 -19.48
CA GLU A 17 18.58 14.98 -18.58
C GLU A 17 18.13 13.53 -18.35
N GLU A 18 19.08 12.61 -18.35
CA GLU A 18 18.83 11.25 -17.90
C GLU A 18 18.65 11.25 -16.37
N LYS A 19 17.56 10.63 -15.90
CA LYS A 19 17.26 10.43 -14.49
C LYS A 19 17.10 8.94 -14.22
N GLN A 20 17.63 8.51 -13.08
CA GLN A 20 17.48 7.16 -12.56
C GLN A 20 16.62 7.23 -11.31
N LEU A 21 15.55 6.45 -11.27
CA LEU A 21 14.58 6.44 -10.20
C LEU A 21 14.41 5.03 -9.66
N ALA A 22 14.41 4.90 -8.33
CA ALA A 22 14.00 3.68 -7.66
C ALA A 22 12.48 3.51 -7.74
N ALA A 23 12.00 2.29 -7.57
CA ALA A 23 10.55 2.00 -7.60
C ALA A 23 9.79 2.80 -6.53
N GLU A 24 10.32 2.91 -5.30
CA GLU A 24 9.70 3.68 -4.23
C GLU A 24 9.67 5.19 -4.51
N GLU A 25 10.63 5.73 -5.27
CA GLU A 25 10.60 7.15 -5.66
C GLU A 25 9.45 7.40 -6.62
N ILE A 26 9.22 6.51 -7.58
CA ILE A 26 8.07 6.60 -8.50
C ILE A 26 6.76 6.45 -7.71
N SER A 27 6.66 5.46 -6.84
CA SER A 27 5.49 5.28 -5.97
C SER A 27 5.24 6.49 -5.07
N SER A 28 6.30 7.17 -4.60
CA SER A 28 6.18 8.39 -3.80
C SER A 28 5.50 9.53 -4.57
N MET A 29 5.70 9.62 -5.89
CA MET A 29 5.05 10.64 -6.72
C MET A 29 3.54 10.40 -6.80
N VAL A 30 3.11 9.14 -6.87
CA VAL A 30 1.69 8.76 -6.81
C VAL A 30 1.10 9.08 -5.44
N LEU A 31 1.78 8.69 -4.35
CA LEU A 31 1.33 8.98 -2.98
C LEU A 31 1.29 10.48 -2.70
N TRP A 32 2.25 11.25 -3.20
CA TRP A 32 2.25 12.71 -3.12
C TRP A 32 1.02 13.30 -3.80
N LYS A 33 0.65 12.79 -4.99
CA LYS A 33 -0.55 13.22 -5.70
C LYS A 33 -1.81 12.87 -4.90
N MET A 34 -1.89 11.68 -4.31
CA MET A 34 -3.01 11.28 -3.46
C MET A 34 -3.13 12.16 -2.21
N ARG A 35 -2.01 12.46 -1.55
CA ARG A 35 -1.99 13.43 -0.44
C ARG A 35 -2.54 14.78 -0.88
N LYS A 36 -2.09 15.33 -2.01
CA LYS A 36 -2.57 16.62 -2.54
C LYS A 36 -4.07 16.60 -2.85
N THR A 37 -4.58 15.49 -3.39
CA THR A 37 -6.02 15.30 -3.60
C THR A 37 -6.78 15.33 -2.28
N SER A 38 -6.31 14.61 -1.25
CA SER A 38 -6.94 14.62 0.08
C SER A 38 -6.86 15.98 0.77
N GLU A 39 -5.73 16.69 0.66
CA GLU A 39 -5.57 18.05 1.20
C GLU A 39 -6.53 19.04 0.54
N ALA A 40 -6.72 18.94 -0.78
CA ALA A 40 -7.67 19.78 -1.51
C ALA A 40 -9.11 19.51 -1.07
N TYR A 41 -9.46 18.26 -0.80
CA TYR A 41 -10.79 17.87 -0.31
C TYR A 41 -11.03 18.35 1.14
N LEU A 42 -10.04 18.20 2.02
CA LEU A 42 -10.16 18.52 3.45
C LEU A 42 -9.86 19.99 3.79
N GLY A 43 -9.27 20.75 2.88
CA GLY A 43 -8.82 22.14 3.12
C GLY A 43 -7.71 22.25 4.16
N SER A 44 -7.01 21.15 4.47
CA SER A 44 -5.99 21.07 5.51
C SER A 44 -4.87 20.10 5.14
N ASN A 45 -3.73 20.20 5.82
CA ASN A 45 -2.57 19.35 5.58
C ASN A 45 -2.82 17.91 6.03
N VAL A 46 -2.49 16.94 5.17
CA VAL A 46 -2.61 15.50 5.47
C VAL A 46 -1.22 14.93 5.74
N LYS A 47 -0.99 14.58 7.01
CA LYS A 47 0.31 14.04 7.47
C LYS A 47 0.31 12.55 7.70
N ASN A 48 -0.73 11.99 8.31
CA ASN A 48 -0.77 10.59 8.72
C ASN A 48 -1.55 9.74 7.72
N ALA A 49 -1.06 8.55 7.40
CA ALA A 49 -1.72 7.63 6.48
C ALA A 49 -1.54 6.17 6.89
N VAL A 50 -2.50 5.34 6.51
CA VAL A 50 -2.37 3.88 6.43
C VAL A 50 -2.29 3.53 4.94
N VAL A 51 -1.33 2.69 4.57
CA VAL A 51 -1.12 2.29 3.17
C VAL A 51 -1.36 0.79 3.06
N THR A 52 -2.07 0.37 2.02
CA THR A 52 -2.34 -1.05 1.75
C THR A 52 -1.28 -1.64 0.82
N VAL A 53 -1.00 -2.94 0.98
CA VAL A 53 -0.15 -3.72 0.07
C VAL A 53 -0.76 -5.11 -0.18
N PRO A 54 -0.40 -5.80 -1.27
CA PRO A 54 -0.80 -7.19 -1.47
C PRO A 54 -0.37 -8.09 -0.30
N ALA A 55 -1.18 -9.08 0.07
CA ALA A 55 -0.89 -9.93 1.23
C ALA A 55 0.44 -10.69 1.10
N TYR A 56 0.82 -11.07 -0.12
CA TYR A 56 2.06 -11.78 -0.42
C TYR A 56 3.31 -10.90 -0.45
N PHE A 57 3.21 -9.59 -0.21
CA PHE A 57 4.39 -8.73 -0.10
C PHE A 57 5.28 -9.16 1.07
N ASN A 58 6.56 -9.37 0.78
CA ASN A 58 7.57 -9.65 1.79
C ASN A 58 7.98 -8.38 2.55
N ASN A 59 8.84 -8.53 3.56
CA ASN A 59 9.28 -7.43 4.42
C ASN A 59 10.01 -6.31 3.64
N SER A 60 10.82 -6.66 2.63
CA SER A 60 11.54 -5.67 1.83
C SER A 60 10.59 -4.81 1.00
N GLN A 61 9.58 -5.42 0.37
CA GLN A 61 8.57 -4.71 -0.43
C GLN A 61 7.66 -3.83 0.45
N ARG A 62 7.31 -4.31 1.66
CA ARG A 62 6.58 -3.52 2.66
C ARG A 62 7.37 -2.30 3.11
N GLN A 63 8.67 -2.50 3.37
CA GLN A 63 9.55 -1.40 3.76
C GLN A 63 9.68 -0.38 2.63
N ALA A 64 9.90 -0.82 1.38
CA ALA A 64 9.97 0.08 0.22
C ALA A 64 8.68 0.89 0.04
N THR A 65 7.51 0.29 0.30
CA THR A 65 6.22 1.01 0.27
C THR A 65 6.12 2.05 1.38
N LYS A 66 6.62 1.73 2.58
CA LYS A 66 6.70 2.68 3.70
C LYS A 66 7.64 3.84 3.38
N ASP A 67 8.78 3.55 2.76
CA ASP A 67 9.77 4.54 2.32
C ASP A 67 9.18 5.47 1.25
N ALA A 68 8.41 4.93 0.30
CA ALA A 68 7.66 5.73 -0.67
C ALA A 68 6.73 6.75 0.01
N GLY A 69 6.04 6.32 1.08
CA GLY A 69 5.19 7.20 1.90
C GLY A 69 6.00 8.29 2.61
N LEU A 70 7.16 7.95 3.16
CA LEU A 70 8.06 8.92 3.78
C LEU A 70 8.55 9.97 2.78
N ILE A 71 9.01 9.54 1.59
CA ILE A 71 9.45 10.43 0.50
C ILE A 71 8.30 11.36 0.04
N ALA A 72 7.07 10.85 0.02
CA ALA A 72 5.88 11.64 -0.28
C ALA A 72 5.51 12.67 0.82
N GLY A 73 6.19 12.63 1.97
CA GLY A 73 5.93 13.48 3.13
C GLY A 73 4.74 13.02 3.97
N LEU A 74 4.47 11.71 4.00
CA LEU A 74 3.48 11.07 4.85
C LEU A 74 4.15 10.30 6.00
N ASN A 75 3.55 10.36 7.17
CA ASN A 75 3.79 9.44 8.27
C ASN A 75 2.93 8.18 8.08
N VAL A 76 3.54 7.11 7.59
CA VAL A 76 2.88 5.81 7.38
C VAL A 76 2.73 5.11 8.74
N MET A 77 1.55 5.25 9.34
CA MET A 77 1.23 4.71 10.66
C MET A 77 1.23 3.18 10.66
N ARG A 78 0.73 2.58 9.57
CA ARG A 78 0.68 1.14 9.38
C ARG A 78 0.66 0.81 7.89
N VAL A 79 1.32 -0.28 7.54
CA VAL A 79 1.11 -0.96 6.25
C VAL A 79 0.25 -2.18 6.53
N ILE A 80 -0.91 -2.26 5.89
CA ILE A 80 -1.85 -3.39 6.08
C ILE A 80 -2.04 -4.15 4.78
N ASN A 81 -2.49 -5.39 4.87
CA ASN A 81 -2.81 -6.18 3.69
C ASN A 81 -4.09 -5.64 3.05
N GLU A 82 -4.12 -5.54 1.73
CA GLU A 82 -5.31 -5.25 0.94
C GLU A 82 -6.51 -6.13 1.31
N PRO A 83 -6.40 -7.47 1.39
CA PRO A 83 -7.53 -8.29 1.82
C PRO A 83 -7.99 -7.97 3.25
N THR A 84 -7.08 -7.69 4.18
CA THR A 84 -7.46 -7.24 5.54
C THR A 84 -8.21 -5.90 5.50
N ALA A 85 -7.75 -4.95 4.69
CA ALA A 85 -8.41 -3.66 4.51
C ALA A 85 -9.83 -3.84 3.93
N ALA A 86 -10.01 -4.75 2.98
CA ALA A 86 -11.31 -5.10 2.44
C ALA A 86 -12.21 -5.72 3.51
N ALA A 87 -11.72 -6.69 4.29
CA ALA A 87 -12.51 -7.30 5.37
C ALA A 87 -12.96 -6.26 6.43
N LEU A 88 -12.08 -5.32 6.80
CA LEU A 88 -12.42 -4.19 7.68
C LEU A 88 -13.48 -3.27 7.06
N ALA A 89 -13.40 -2.99 5.75
CA ALA A 89 -14.38 -2.14 5.07
C ALA A 89 -15.79 -2.74 5.07
N TYR A 90 -15.92 -4.07 4.99
CA TYR A 90 -17.19 -4.78 5.12
C TYR A 90 -17.65 -4.97 6.58
N GLY A 91 -16.86 -4.48 7.55
CA GLY A 91 -17.14 -4.59 8.98
C GLY A 91 -17.13 -6.03 9.47
N LEU A 92 -16.35 -6.91 8.83
CA LEU A 92 -16.29 -8.33 9.18
C LEU A 92 -15.57 -8.57 10.51
N ASP A 93 -14.80 -7.60 11.01
CA ASP A 93 -14.26 -7.59 12.38
C ASP A 93 -15.36 -7.50 13.44
N LYS A 94 -16.48 -6.82 13.14
CA LYS A 94 -17.55 -6.52 14.12
C LYS A 94 -18.69 -7.52 14.13
N LYS A 95 -18.77 -8.39 13.12
CA LYS A 95 -19.88 -9.35 12.95
C LYS A 95 -19.56 -10.73 13.50
N VAL A 96 -18.34 -10.93 13.96
CA VAL A 96 -17.82 -12.22 14.41
C VAL A 96 -17.89 -12.24 15.94
N ASN A 97 -19.01 -12.74 16.46
CA ASN A 97 -19.19 -13.01 17.89
C ASN A 97 -18.51 -14.36 18.20
N ASP A 98 -17.31 -14.34 18.77
CA ASP A 98 -16.52 -15.47 19.31
C ASP A 98 -16.27 -16.71 18.39
N ASP A 99 -16.89 -16.78 17.21
CA ASP A 99 -16.77 -17.89 16.26
C ASP A 99 -15.69 -17.63 15.21
N VAL A 100 -14.99 -18.67 14.75
CA VAL A 100 -14.02 -18.55 13.66
C VAL A 100 -14.75 -18.32 12.32
N CYS A 101 -14.51 -17.18 11.68
CA CYS A 101 -15.11 -16.84 10.39
C CYS A 101 -14.09 -16.98 9.24
N LYS A 102 -14.44 -17.75 8.20
CA LYS A 102 -13.64 -17.86 6.98
C LYS A 102 -14.18 -16.96 5.90
N VAL A 103 -13.33 -16.08 5.37
CA VAL A 103 -13.69 -15.07 4.37
C VAL A 103 -12.82 -15.28 3.14
N LEU A 104 -13.44 -15.55 2.00
CA LEU A 104 -12.73 -15.53 0.72
C LEU A 104 -12.84 -14.15 0.08
N ILE A 105 -11.70 -13.53 -0.19
CA ILE A 105 -11.58 -12.25 -0.86
C ILE A 105 -11.15 -12.50 -2.29
N PHE A 106 -11.96 -12.00 -3.21
CA PHE A 106 -11.74 -12.06 -4.64
C PHE A 106 -11.47 -10.65 -5.16
N TYR A 107 -10.22 -10.37 -5.54
CA TYR A 107 -9.79 -9.07 -6.05
C TYR A 107 -9.44 -9.20 -7.54
N LEU A 108 -10.31 -8.68 -8.40
CA LEU A 108 -10.11 -8.63 -9.85
C LEU A 108 -9.91 -7.17 -10.29
N GLY A 109 -8.65 -6.78 -10.41
CA GLY A 109 -8.25 -5.45 -10.88
C GLY A 109 -8.09 -5.37 -12.40
N GLY A 110 -7.70 -4.20 -12.89
CA GLY A 110 -7.48 -3.99 -14.34
C GLY A 110 -6.24 -4.69 -14.91
N GLY A 111 -5.32 -5.14 -14.05
CA GLY A 111 -4.08 -5.82 -14.47
C GLY A 111 -3.58 -6.88 -13.50
N THR A 112 -4.29 -7.12 -12.39
CA THR A 112 -3.95 -8.15 -11.39
C THR A 112 -5.21 -8.89 -10.97
N PHE A 113 -5.02 -10.15 -10.59
CA PHE A 113 -6.07 -11.00 -10.05
C PHE A 113 -5.51 -11.72 -8.82
N ASP A 114 -6.06 -11.39 -7.65
CA ASP A 114 -5.60 -11.88 -6.36
C ASP A 114 -6.77 -12.54 -5.62
N VAL A 115 -6.54 -13.73 -5.07
CA VAL A 115 -7.50 -14.45 -4.22
C VAL A 115 -6.85 -14.71 -2.88
N THR A 116 -7.53 -14.37 -1.79
CA THR A 116 -7.04 -14.61 -0.43
C THR A 116 -8.15 -15.24 0.40
N LEU A 117 -7.86 -16.33 1.10
CA LEU A 117 -8.73 -16.88 2.14
C LEU A 117 -8.22 -16.38 3.48
N LEU A 118 -9.01 -15.56 4.17
CA LEU A 118 -8.73 -15.05 5.50
C LEU A 118 -9.52 -15.84 6.54
N THR A 119 -8.89 -16.06 7.68
CA THR A 119 -9.55 -16.49 8.92
C THR A 119 -9.62 -15.31 9.87
N ILE A 120 -10.83 -15.03 10.36
CA ILE A 120 -11.09 -13.96 11.32
C ILE A 120 -11.55 -14.60 12.62
N GLU A 121 -10.81 -14.38 13.69
CA GLU A 121 -11.12 -14.86 15.04
C GLU A 121 -10.79 -13.74 16.03
N ASN A 122 -11.74 -13.35 16.89
CA ASN A 122 -11.52 -12.33 17.93
C ASN A 122 -10.89 -11.02 17.41
N CYS A 123 -11.33 -10.55 16.24
CA CYS A 123 -10.78 -9.38 15.52
C CYS A 123 -9.31 -9.51 15.07
N ILE A 124 -8.73 -10.70 15.12
CA ILE A 124 -7.43 -11.05 14.57
C ILE A 124 -7.66 -11.58 13.15
N PHE A 125 -6.80 -11.17 12.21
CA PHE A 125 -6.86 -11.54 10.80
C PHE A 125 -5.63 -12.38 10.47
N GLU A 126 -5.86 -13.62 10.05
CA GLU A 126 -4.82 -14.56 9.58
C GLU A 126 -5.06 -15.00 8.14
#